data_AF-A0A8J4P1M3-F1
#
_entry.id   AF-A0A8J4P1M3-F1
#
_cell.length_a   1.000
_cell.length_b   1.000
_cell.length_c   1.000
_cell.angle_alpha   90.00
_cell.angle_beta   90.00
_cell.angle_gamma   90.00
#
_symmetry.space_group_name_H-M   'P 1'
#
loop_
_entity.id
_entity.type
_entity.pdbx_description
1 polymer ?
#
loop_
_entity_poly.entity_id
_entity_poly.type
_entity_poly.pdbx_seq_one_letter_code
_entity_poly.pdbx_strand_id
1 'polypeptide(L)' 'KLVEDLVDELFSACQRFSRSNFKPRAQPAIGMGCVYEGWSAWEDNVLYHLLVPLQPPPGHAFHLELDT' A
#
# COMPACT_ATOMS: atom_id res chain seq x y z
N LYS A 1 -9.51 0.77 -14.56
CA LYS A 1 -8.44 0.25 -15.45
C LYS A 1 -7.18 1.10 -15.41
N LEU A 2 -7.09 2.32 -15.97
CA LEU A 2 -5.82 3.08 -15.97
C LEU A 2 -5.15 3.21 -14.59
N VAL A 3 -5.94 3.53 -13.56
CA VAL A 3 -5.41 3.64 -12.18
C VAL A 3 -4.98 2.29 -11.61
N GLU A 4 -5.70 1.21 -11.88
CA GLU A 4 -5.36 -0.14 -11.43
C GLU A 4 -4.07 -0.62 -12.11
N ASP A 5 -3.97 -0.43 -13.42
CA ASP A 5 -2.78 -0.78 -14.21
C ASP A 5 -1.54 0.00 -13.72
N LEU A 6 -1.71 1.30 -13.42
CA LEU A 6 -0.65 2.15 -12.84
C LEU A 6 -0.20 1.64 -11.46
N VAL A 7 -1.15 1.28 -10.60
CA VAL A 7 -0.87 0.74 -9.27
C VAL A 7 -0.11 -0.59 -9.36
N ASP A 8 -0.53 -1.47 -10.27
CA ASP A 8 0.12 -2.77 -10.49
C ASP A 8 1.56 -2.61 -11.00
N GLU A 9 1.80 -1.68 -11.93
CA GLU A 9 3.15 -1.36 -12.41
C GLU A 9 4.05 -0.79 -11.30
N LEU A 10 3.55 0.18 -10.53
CA LEU A 10 4.27 0.76 -9.40
C LEU A 10 4.63 -0.31 -8.37
N PHE A 11 3.66 -1.15 -8.03
CA PHE A 11 3.83 -2.21 -7.05
C PHE A 11 4.84 -3.27 -7.52
N SER A 12 4.81 -3.62 -8.81
CA SER A 12 5.79 -4.50 -9.44
C SER A 12 7.20 -3.92 -9.40
N ALA A 13 7.35 -2.61 -9.62
CA ALA A 13 8.63 -1.92 -9.48
C ALA A 13 9.14 -1.97 -8.03
N CYS A 14 8.30 -1.63 -7.05
CA CYS A 14 8.65 -1.68 -5.62
C CYS A 14 9.14 -3.06 -5.18
N GLN A 15 8.43 -4.13 -5.58
CA GLN A 15 8.83 -5.51 -5.28
C GLN A 15 10.21 -5.87 -5.82
N ARG A 16 10.57 -5.34 -6.99
CA ARG A 16 11.88 -5.60 -7.60
C ARG A 16 13.02 -5.02 -6.75
N PHE A 17 12.81 -3.87 -6.13
CA PHE A 17 13.79 -3.21 -5.26
C PHE A 17 13.86 -3.80 -3.85
N SER A 18 12.80 -4.47 -3.37
CA SER A 18 12.75 -5.05 -2.01
C SER A 18 13.29 -6.48 -1.91
N ARG A 19 13.73 -7.10 -3.01
CA ARG A 19 14.07 -8.55 -3.06
C ARG A 19 15.36 -8.94 -2.33
N SER A 20 16.33 -8.05 -2.16
CA SER A 20 17.67 -8.40 -1.64
C SER A 20 18.03 -7.78 -0.29
N ASN A 21 17.11 -7.05 0.35
CA ASN A 21 17.41 -6.21 1.51
C ASN A 21 16.51 -6.55 2.70
N PHE A 22 16.95 -6.17 3.92
CA PHE A 22 16.13 -6.16 5.15
C PHE A 22 15.03 -5.09 5.04
N LYS A 23 14.11 -5.28 4.09
CA LYS A 23 13.05 -4.36 3.71
C LYS A 23 11.71 -5.09 3.79
N PRO A 24 10.65 -4.41 4.29
CA PRO A 24 9.30 -4.94 4.20
C PRO A 24 8.94 -5.31 2.76
N ARG A 25 8.17 -6.39 2.61
CA ARG A 25 7.66 -6.84 1.32
C ARG A 25 6.24 -6.31 1.17
N ALA A 26 6.05 -5.45 0.19
CA ALA A 26 4.72 -4.96 -0.12
C ALA A 26 3.84 -6.12 -0.62
N GLN A 27 2.56 -6.14 -0.24
CA GLN A 27 1.51 -7.07 -0.68
C GLN A 27 0.51 -6.37 -1.60
N PRO A 28 -0.25 -7.10 -2.45
CA PRO A 28 -1.17 -6.49 -3.40
C PRO A 28 -2.04 -5.40 -2.77
N ALA A 29 -2.15 -4.27 -3.47
CA ALA A 29 -2.89 -3.13 -2.98
C ALA A 29 -4.39 -3.44 -2.85
N ILE A 30 -5.01 -2.93 -1.80
CA ILE A 30 -6.44 -3.03 -1.54
C ILE A 30 -7.03 -1.64 -1.79
N GLY A 31 -7.93 -1.55 -2.76
CA GLY A 31 -8.66 -0.30 -3.01
C GLY A 31 -9.52 0.06 -1.81
N MET A 32 -9.36 1.26 -1.27
CA MET A 32 -10.27 1.78 -0.28
C MET A 32 -11.40 2.50 -1.01
N GLY A 33 -12.63 2.00 -0.86
CA GLY A 33 -13.80 2.80 -1.19
C GLY A 33 -13.83 4.07 -0.34
N CYS A 34 -14.67 5.03 -0.71
CA CYS A 34 -14.88 6.34 -0.05
C CYS A 34 -15.32 6.28 1.44
N VAL A 35 -15.18 5.14 2.11
CA VAL A 35 -15.84 4.81 3.38
C VAL A 35 -14.94 5.03 4.60
N TYR A 36 -13.62 5.17 4.43
CA TYR A 36 -12.69 5.16 5.59
C TYR A 36 -12.26 6.50 6.15
N GLU A 37 -12.40 7.58 5.40
CA GLU A 37 -12.37 8.95 5.94
C GLU A 37 -13.34 9.74 5.07
N GLY A 38 -14.04 10.75 5.60
CA GLY A 38 -15.05 11.55 4.88
C GLY A 38 -14.53 12.37 3.68
N TRP A 39 -14.01 11.70 2.67
CA TRP A 39 -13.49 12.27 1.43
C TRP A 39 -14.61 12.07 0.42
N SER A 40 -15.60 12.96 0.51
CA SER A 40 -16.54 13.20 -0.58
C SER A 40 -15.72 13.52 -1.83
N ALA A 41 -16.06 12.93 -2.96
CA ALA A 41 -15.57 13.40 -4.25
C ALA A 41 -15.91 14.90 -4.35
N TRP A 42 -14.94 15.76 -4.10
CA TRP A 42 -15.04 17.16 -4.47
C TRP A 42 -15.03 17.14 -5.99
N GLU A 43 -16.00 17.80 -6.63
CA GLU A 43 -16.29 17.68 -8.07
C GLU A 43 -15.07 17.86 -9.00
N ASP A 44 -13.96 18.42 -8.48
CA ASP A 44 -12.69 18.66 -9.19
C ASP A 44 -11.46 17.87 -8.67
N ASN A 45 -11.57 17.01 -7.65
CA ASN A 45 -10.43 16.25 -7.11
C ASN A 45 -10.78 14.78 -6.81
N VAL A 46 -10.43 13.91 -7.75
CA VAL A 46 -10.54 12.45 -7.56
C VAL A 46 -9.30 11.95 -6.82
N LEU A 47 -9.45 11.74 -5.52
CA LEU A 47 -8.43 11.13 -4.67
C LEU A 47 -8.64 9.62 -4.60
N TYR A 48 -7.62 8.86 -4.99
CA TYR A 48 -7.62 7.40 -4.92
C TYR A 48 -6.79 6.97 -3.72
N HIS A 49 -7.45 6.35 -2.75
CA HIS A 49 -6.79 5.75 -1.59
C HIS A 49 -6.63 4.26 -1.76
N LEU A 50 -5.42 3.79 -1.50
CA LEU A 50 -5.05 2.38 -1.55
C LEU A 50 -4.32 2.02 -0.27
N LEU A 51 -4.70 0.91 0.33
CA LEU A 51 -3.90 0.28 1.37
C LEU A 51 -2.93 -0.67 0.70
N VAL A 52 -1.65 -0.57 1.04
CA VAL A 52 -0.62 -1.50 0.59
C VAL A 52 -0.10 -2.23 1.82
N PRO A 53 -0.62 -3.42 2.15
CA PRO A 53 -0.15 -4.15 3.31
C PRO A 53 1.33 -4.49 3.15
N LEU A 54 2.06 -4.46 4.26
CA LEU A 54 3.47 -4.83 4.29
C LEU A 54 3.61 -6.15 5.05
N GLN A 55 4.44 -7.04 4.53
CA GLN A 55 4.99 -8.19 5.25
C GLN A 55 6.37 -7.86 5.79
N PRO A 56 6.75 -8.44 6.94
CA PRO A 56 8.09 -8.27 7.47
C PRO A 56 9.13 -8.89 6.51
N PRO A 57 10.40 -8.45 6.62
CA PRO A 57 11.50 -9.15 5.96
C PRO A 57 11.51 -10.64 6.34
N PRO A 58 12.04 -11.54 5.48
CA PRO A 58 12.18 -12.95 5.82
C PRO A 58 12.87 -13.16 7.16
N GLY A 59 12.33 -14.07 7.98
CA GLY A 59 12.87 -14.36 9.31
C GLY A 59 12.52 -13.34 10.40
N HIS A 60 11.64 -12.37 10.12
CA HIS A 60 11.26 -11.32 11.08
C HIS A 60 9.76 -11.24 11.24
N ALA A 61 9.33 -10.57 12.32
CA ALA A 61 7.94 -10.27 12.63
C ALA A 61 7.78 -8.79 12.94
N PHE A 62 6.63 -8.21 12.62
CA PHE A 62 6.26 -6.90 13.12
C PHE A 62 5.75 -7.03 14.56
N HIS A 63 6.23 -6.15 15.42
CA HIS A 63 5.75 -6.01 16.79
C HIS A 63 5.10 -4.65 16.92
N LEU A 64 3.91 -4.62 17.53
CA LEU A 64 3.28 -3.37 17.90
C LEU A 64 4.06 -2.76 19.06
N GLU A 65 4.56 -1.54 18.88
CA GLU A 65 5.10 -0.77 19.99
C GLU A 65 3.93 -0.26 20.85
N LEU A 66 3.97 -0.55 22.15
CA LEU A 66 2.98 -0.06 23.10
C LEU A 66 3.53 1.22 23.72
N ASP A 67 2.77 2.32 23.64
CA ASP A 67 3.11 3.55 24.34
C ASP A 67 3.25 3.27 25.85
N THR A 68 4.30 3.82 26.47
CA THR A 68 4.58 3.68 27.92
C THR A 68 4.01 4.84 28.71
#